data_AF-A0A317JFD1-F1
#
_entry.id   AF-A0A317JFD1-F1
#
_cell.length_a   1.000
_cell.length_b   1.000
_cell.length_c   1.000
_cell.angle_alpha   90.00
_cell.angle_beta   90.00
_cell.angle_gamma   90.00
#
_symmetry.space_group_name_H-M   'P 1'
#
loop_
_entity.id
_entity.type
_entity.pdbx_description
1 polymer ?
#
loop_
_entity_poly.entity_id
_entity_poly.type
_entity_poly.pdbx_seq_one_letter_code
_entity_poly.pdbx_strand_id
1 'polypeptide(L)' 'MAMAKYLDPKNDIAFKKIFGSEKNKDILIHFLNDILGSFKKN' A
#
# COMPACT_ATOMS: atom_id res chain seq x y z
N MET A 1 2.88 -20.46 18.71
CA MET A 1 1.78 -19.52 18.39
C MET A 1 2.24 -18.62 17.26
N ALA A 2 1.89 -18.93 16.00
CA ALA A 2 2.18 -18.05 14.86
C ALA A 2 0.89 -17.31 14.50
N MET A 3 0.70 -16.13 15.09
CA MET A 3 -0.47 -15.28 14.83
C MET A 3 -0.02 -14.01 14.13
N ALA A 4 0.36 -14.15 12.86
CA ALA A 4 0.41 -13.05 11.89
C ALA A 4 0.21 -13.65 10.50
N LYS A 5 -1.01 -14.12 10.21
CA LYS A 5 -1.39 -14.71 8.92
C LYS A 5 -1.48 -13.65 7.80
N TYR A 6 -1.47 -12.37 8.17
CA TYR A 6 -1.61 -11.24 7.25
C TYR A 6 -0.65 -10.11 7.63
N LEU A 7 -0.05 -9.47 6.63
CA LEU A 7 0.70 -8.23 6.80
C LEU A 7 -0.29 -7.08 7.00
N ASP A 8 -0.22 -6.38 8.13
CA ASP A 8 -0.97 -5.15 8.34
C ASP A 8 -0.26 -4.00 7.61
N PRO A 9 -0.88 -3.38 6.58
CA PRO A 9 -0.24 -2.35 5.77
C PRO A 9 -0.05 -1.01 6.51
N LYS A 10 -0.61 -0.84 7.72
CA LYS A 10 -0.34 0.34 8.56
C LYS A 10 1.01 0.22 9.27
N ASN A 11 1.58 -0.98 9.36
CA ASN A 11 2.97 -1.15 9.77
C ASN A 11 3.90 -0.72 8.63
N ASP A 12 4.82 0.20 8.93
CA ASP A 12 5.81 0.75 8.00
C ASP A 12 6.63 -0.35 7.27
N ILE A 13 6.96 -1.42 7.97
CA ILE A 13 7.70 -2.57 7.42
C ILE A 13 6.84 -3.32 6.38
N ALA A 14 5.55 -3.50 6.67
CA ALA A 14 4.63 -4.16 5.76
C ALA A 14 4.34 -3.30 4.54
N PHE A 15 4.16 -2.00 4.75
CA PHE A 15 3.98 -1.01 3.69
C PHE A 15 5.17 -1.06 2.72
N LYS A 16 6.41 -1.02 3.24
CA LYS A 16 7.62 -1.14 2.40
C LYS A 16 7.74 -2.49 1.70
N LYS A 17 7.29 -3.59 2.29
CA LYS A 17 7.27 -4.90 1.61
C LYS A 17 6.28 -4.95 0.45
N ILE A 18 5.13 -4.28 0.59
CA ILE A 18 4.07 -4.26 -0.42
C ILE A 18 4.39 -3.23 -1.51
N PHE A 19 4.79 -2.02 -1.13
CA PHE A 19 4.93 -0.86 -2.03
C PHE A 19 6.37 -0.40 -2.27
N GLY A 20 7.33 -0.83 -1.46
CA GLY A 20 8.73 -0.38 -1.51
C GLY A 20 9.63 -1.15 -2.46
N SER A 21 9.07 -1.99 -3.34
CA SER A 21 9.81 -2.68 -4.41
C SER A 21 9.48 -2.05 -5.76
N GLU A 22 10.49 -1.88 -6.62
CA GLU A 22 10.31 -1.33 -7.98
C GLU A 22 9.30 -2.14 -8.82
N LYS A 23 9.22 -3.45 -8.61
CA LYS A 23 8.24 -4.33 -9.28
C LYS A 23 6.79 -4.01 -8.93
N ASN A 24 6.56 -3.37 -7.78
CA ASN A 24 5.23 -3.06 -7.25
C ASN A 24 4.90 -1.57 -7.37
N LYS A 25 5.68 -0.81 -8.16
CA LYS A 25 5.51 0.63 -8.34
C LYS A 25 4.13 0.99 -8.89
N ASP A 26 3.62 0.22 -9.85
CA ASP A 26 2.28 0.46 -10.43
C ASP A 26 1.18 0.33 -9.38
N ILE A 27 1.30 -0.64 -8.47
CA ILE A 27 0.34 -0.85 -7.36
C ILE A 27 0.36 0.36 -6.41
N LEU A 28 1.55 0.89 -6.09
CA LEU A 28 1.68 2.10 -5.27
C LEU A 28 1.05 3.31 -5.96
N ILE A 29 1.30 3.48 -7.26
CA ILE A 29 0.74 4.60 -8.03
C ILE A 29 -0.79 4.50 -8.07
N HIS A 30 -1.35 3.33 -8.37
CA HIS A 30 -2.80 3.12 -8.37
C HIS A 30 -3.42 3.38 -6.99
N PHE A 31 -2.81 2.87 -5.92
CA PHE A 31 -3.25 3.11 -4.54
C PHE A 31 -3.29 4.60 -4.18
N LEU A 32 -2.21 5.34 -4.49
CA LEU A 32 -2.15 6.78 -4.24
C LEU A 32 -3.15 7.54 -5.12
N ASN A 33 -3.32 7.16 -6.38
CA ASN A 33 -4.30 7.77 -7.28
C ASN A 33 -5.73 7.52 -6.83
N ASP A 34 -6.05 6.35 -6.25
CA ASP A 34 -7.39 6.11 -5.69
C ASP A 34 -7.62 6.96 -4.44
N ILE A 35 -6.64 7.06 -3.54
CA ILE A 35 -6.76 7.87 -2.32
C ILE A 35 -6.85 9.36 -2.65
N LEU A 36 -5.94 9.86 -3.49
CA LEU A 36 -5.80 11.28 -3.80
C LEU A 36 -6.76 11.72 -4.91
N GLY A 37 -7.01 10.87 -5.90
CA GLY A 37 -7.95 11.12 -6.98
C GLY A 37 -9.41 11.14 -6.53
N SER A 38 -9.76 10.35 -5.49
CA SER A 38 -11.06 10.47 -4.81
C SER A 38 -11.28 11.86 -4.19
N PHE A 39 -10.20 12.61 -3.91
CA PHE A 39 -10.28 13.96 -3.36
C PHE A 39 -10.50 15.05 -4.42
N LYS A 40 -10.33 14.73 -5.72
CA LYS A 40 -10.43 15.69 -6.85
C LYS A 40 -11.79 15.67 -7.57
N LYS A 41 -12.85 15.23 -6.89
CA LYS A 41 -14.22 15.36 -7.41
C LYS A 41 -15.02 16.34 -6.54
N ASN A 42 -14.65 17.61 -6.64
CA ASN A 42 -15.52 18.75 -6.33
C ASN A 42 -15.22 19.89 -7.29
#